data_AF-A0A9P8P5B3-F1
#
_entry.id   AF-A0A9P8P5B3-F1
#
_cell.length_a   1.000
_cell.length_b   1.000
_cell.length_c   1.000
_cell.angle_alpha   90.00
_cell.angle_beta   90.00
_cell.angle_gamma   90.00
#
_symmetry.space_group_name_H-M   'P 1'
#
loop_
_entity.id
_entity.type
_entity.pdbx_description
1 polymer ?
#
loop_
_entity_poly.entity_id
_entity_poly.type
_entity_poly.pdbx_seq_one_letter_code
_entity_poly.pdbx_strand_id
1 'polypeptide(L)'
;MSLFFTGGMFSFIGPTTFQVMTFLINLINSLFLLPRPLRHTFDHVMNKELGLGYNHLYRGMLNNQINGYGGETLLGRCYRNCKRALGPERFLVRQLCYLFLSAIPIIGPIIVIFLKAARAGFTRHSRYFQLKGYSRAQTNYLWHKNRHLYFTFGLVALCLEQIPVLNIYLAFTNYTGAALWAVDVERQLASLEFEASMEESFSRKL
;
A
#
# COMPACT_ATOMS: atom_id res chain seq x y z
N MET A 1 -25.84 11.88 -49.91
CA MET A 1 -25.97 11.11 -48.65
C MET A 1 -25.54 9.68 -48.95
N SER A 2 -24.22 9.41 -48.97
CA SER A 2 -23.64 8.08 -49.19
C SER A 2 -22.11 8.18 -49.20
N LEU A 3 -21.47 8.11 -48.02
CA LEU A 3 -20.01 7.91 -47.92
C LEU A 3 -19.61 7.29 -46.56
N PHE A 4 -20.47 6.41 -46.05
CA PHE A 4 -20.20 5.57 -44.89
C PHE A 4 -20.05 4.11 -45.33
N PHE A 5 -19.15 3.76 -46.26
CA PHE A 5 -18.81 2.35 -46.51
C PHE A 5 -17.57 2.16 -47.42
N THR A 6 -16.37 2.46 -46.90
CA THR A 6 -15.09 1.93 -47.44
C THR A 6 -14.24 1.21 -46.37
N GLY A 7 -14.93 0.62 -45.38
CA GLY A 7 -14.97 -0.82 -45.09
C GLY A 7 -13.75 -1.64 -44.66
N GLY A 8 -12.51 -1.26 -44.97
CA GLY A 8 -11.35 -2.12 -44.71
C GLY A 8 -10.64 -1.77 -43.42
N MET A 9 -9.72 -0.82 -43.51
CA MET A 9 -8.76 -0.56 -42.44
C MET A 9 -9.25 0.48 -41.42
N PHE A 10 -10.07 1.46 -41.81
CA PHE A 10 -10.49 2.56 -40.92
C PHE A 10 -11.41 2.10 -39.77
N SER A 11 -12.25 1.09 -40.02
CA SER A 11 -13.14 0.52 -38.99
C SER A 11 -12.39 -0.29 -37.93
N PHE A 12 -11.22 -0.84 -38.25
CA PHE A 12 -10.36 -1.54 -37.28
C PHE A 12 -9.32 -0.60 -36.66
N ILE A 13 -8.70 0.27 -37.45
CA ILE A 13 -7.66 1.21 -36.99
C ILE A 13 -8.24 2.26 -36.04
N GLY A 14 -9.42 2.83 -36.31
CA GLY A 14 -10.00 3.85 -35.44
C GLY A 14 -10.22 3.38 -33.99
N PRO A 15 -10.97 2.29 -33.76
CA PRO A 15 -11.18 1.76 -32.42
C PRO A 15 -9.90 1.25 -31.75
N THR A 16 -9.01 0.59 -32.49
CA THR A 16 -7.74 0.07 -31.92
C THR A 16 -6.78 1.18 -31.57
N THR A 17 -6.67 2.24 -32.38
CA THR A 17 -5.86 3.42 -32.04
C THR A 17 -6.43 4.15 -30.84
N PHE A 18 -7.74 4.35 -30.76
CA PHE A 18 -8.37 4.94 -29.58
C PHE A 18 -8.17 4.09 -28.33
N GLN A 19 -8.25 2.76 -28.44
CA GLN A 19 -7.97 1.84 -27.35
C GLN A 19 -6.51 1.91 -26.89
N VAL A 20 -5.56 1.95 -27.82
CA VAL A 20 -4.12 2.10 -27.50
C VAL A 20 -3.85 3.45 -26.86
N MET A 21 -4.43 4.54 -27.36
CA MET A 21 -4.28 5.88 -26.76
C MET A 21 -4.90 5.95 -25.37
N THR A 22 -6.08 5.36 -25.17
CA THR A 22 -6.72 5.27 -23.86
C THR A 22 -5.87 4.43 -22.89
N PHE A 23 -5.30 3.32 -23.36
CA PHE A 23 -4.38 2.50 -22.57
C PHE A 23 -3.13 3.29 -22.19
N LEU A 24 -2.51 4.01 -23.12
CA LEU A 24 -1.33 4.85 -22.86
C LEU A 24 -1.63 5.97 -21.86
N ILE A 25 -2.76 6.66 -22.00
CA ILE A 25 -3.19 7.71 -21.06
C ILE A 25 -3.39 7.11 -19.66
N ASN A 26 -4.11 5.99 -19.57
CA ASN A 26 -4.33 5.31 -18.29
C ASN A 26 -3.02 4.79 -17.68
N LEU A 27 -2.10 4.31 -18.51
CA LEU A 27 -0.77 3.84 -18.11
C LEU A 27 0.07 4.99 -17.55
N ILE A 28 0.12 6.13 -18.24
CA ILE A 28 0.84 7.34 -17.80
C ILE A 28 0.26 7.87 -16.48
N ASN A 29 -1.07 7.98 -16.41
CA ASN A 29 -1.77 8.40 -15.20
C ASN A 29 -1.42 7.50 -14.02
N SER A 30 -1.55 6.19 -14.22
CA SER A 30 -1.32 5.19 -13.16
C SER A 30 0.14 5.07 -12.74
N LEU A 31 1.11 5.21 -13.66
CA LEU A 31 2.53 4.99 -13.35
C LEU A 31 3.23 6.23 -12.81
N PHE A 32 2.95 7.40 -13.39
CA PHE A 32 3.73 8.60 -13.09
C PHE A 32 2.97 9.58 -12.19
N LEU A 33 1.67 9.77 -12.45
CA LEU A 33 0.90 10.85 -11.82
C LEU A 33 0.33 10.48 -10.46
N LEU A 34 -0.19 9.26 -10.26
CA LEU A 34 -0.84 8.85 -9.00
C LEU A 34 0.07 8.73 -7.75
N PRO A 35 1.32 8.22 -7.79
CA PRO A 35 2.06 7.92 -6.55
C PRO A 35 2.45 9.15 -5.72
N ARG A 36 2.59 10.33 -6.35
CA ARG A 36 2.86 11.60 -5.64
C ARG A 36 1.63 12.16 -4.91
N PRO A 37 0.49 12.45 -5.56
CA PRO A 37 -0.71 13.00 -4.91
C PRO A 37 -1.32 12.05 -3.89
N LEU A 38 -1.24 10.72 -4.08
CA LEU A 38 -1.69 9.76 -3.08
C LEU A 38 -0.90 9.90 -1.76
N ARG A 39 0.43 10.12 -1.84
CA ARG A 39 1.26 10.37 -0.66
C ARG A 39 0.95 11.72 -0.02
N HIS A 40 0.73 12.77 -0.81
CA HIS A 40 0.31 14.06 -0.26
C HIS A 40 -1.03 13.99 0.44
N THR A 41 -1.98 13.21 -0.10
CA THR A 41 -3.29 12.98 0.55
C THR A 41 -3.11 12.28 1.89
N PHE A 42 -2.29 11.23 1.92
CA PHE A 42 -1.93 10.51 3.14
C PHE A 42 -1.33 11.46 4.19
N ASP A 43 -0.33 12.24 3.80
CA ASP A 43 0.35 13.19 4.67
C ASP A 43 -0.59 14.30 5.17
N HIS A 44 -1.47 14.80 4.32
CA HIS A 44 -2.47 15.81 4.69
C HIS A 44 -3.44 15.30 5.75
N VAL A 45 -3.98 14.09 5.55
CA VAL A 45 -4.90 13.46 6.51
C VAL A 45 -4.19 13.22 7.85
N MET A 46 -2.98 12.67 7.83
CA MET A 46 -2.17 12.48 9.04
C MET A 46 -1.94 13.80 9.79
N ASN A 47 -1.52 14.85 9.08
CA ASN A 47 -1.22 16.15 9.68
C ASN A 47 -2.48 16.80 10.30
N LYS A 48 -3.63 16.66 9.64
CA LYS A 48 -4.91 17.19 10.10
C LYS A 48 -5.42 16.46 11.34
N GLU A 49 -5.39 15.13 11.30
CA GLU A 49 -5.99 14.29 12.35
C GLU A 49 -5.14 14.16 13.62
N LEU A 50 -3.82 14.28 13.50
CA LEU A 50 -2.90 14.33 14.64
C LEU A 50 -2.61 15.76 15.13
N GLY A 51 -3.13 16.79 14.44
CA GLY A 51 -2.93 18.19 14.83
C GLY A 51 -1.46 18.63 14.79
N LEU A 52 -0.64 18.06 13.91
CA LEU A 52 0.81 18.30 13.91
C LEU A 52 1.16 19.71 13.40
N GLY A 53 0.36 20.30 12.52
CA GLY A 53 0.52 21.69 12.05
C GLY A 53 1.67 21.93 11.06
N TYR A 54 2.20 20.87 10.41
CA TYR A 54 3.34 20.99 9.49
C TYR A 54 2.92 21.04 8.02
N ASN A 55 3.70 21.75 7.20
CA ASN A 55 3.47 21.82 5.74
C ASN A 55 3.89 20.53 5.01
N HIS A 56 4.82 19.75 5.58
CA HIS A 56 5.31 18.50 5.01
C HIS A 56 5.83 17.58 6.12
N LEU A 57 5.57 16.28 5.97
CA LEU A 57 5.98 15.25 6.94
C LEU A 57 7.28 14.57 6.46
N TYR A 58 8.33 14.70 7.27
CA TYR A 58 9.63 14.07 7.00
C TYR A 58 9.68 12.63 7.48
N ARG A 59 10.66 11.89 6.97
CA ARG A 59 10.95 10.53 7.40
C ARG A 59 11.44 10.51 8.85
N GLY A 60 10.90 9.61 9.68
CA GLY A 60 11.32 9.45 11.08
C GLY A 60 10.71 10.44 12.07
N MET A 61 9.80 11.29 11.62
CA MET A 61 9.18 12.32 12.44
C MET A 61 8.26 11.79 13.56
N LEU A 62 7.60 10.64 13.37
CA LEU A 62 6.64 10.08 14.34
C LEU A 62 7.29 9.22 15.43
N ASN A 63 8.62 9.29 15.57
CA ASN A 63 9.46 8.45 16.42
C ASN A 63 9.29 6.93 16.16
N ASN A 64 10.36 6.17 16.36
CA ASN A 64 10.34 4.74 16.12
C ASN A 64 9.92 3.99 17.40
N GLN A 65 8.62 3.87 17.63
CA GLN A 65 8.03 3.09 18.73
C GLN A 65 7.55 1.71 18.22
N ILE A 66 8.27 0.63 18.54
CA ILE A 66 7.83 -0.75 18.21
C ILE A 66 7.98 -1.66 19.42
N ASN A 67 6.83 -2.00 20.02
CA ASN A 67 6.77 -2.88 21.17
C ASN A 67 7.09 -4.33 20.77
N GLY A 68 8.01 -4.96 21.50
CA GLY A 68 8.39 -6.36 21.33
C GLY A 68 9.42 -6.63 20.23
N TYR A 69 10.09 -5.60 19.70
CA TYR A 69 11.17 -5.77 18.73
C TYR A 69 12.55 -5.71 19.39
N GLY A 70 13.16 -6.89 19.60
CA GLY A 70 14.48 -7.04 20.27
C GLY A 70 15.71 -6.70 19.41
N GLY A 71 15.55 -5.96 18.31
CA GLY A 71 16.65 -5.63 17.40
C GLY A 71 16.88 -6.64 16.27
N GLU A 72 17.82 -6.31 15.37
CA GLU A 72 18.22 -7.19 14.26
C GLU A 72 19.56 -7.85 14.57
N THR A 73 19.63 -9.18 14.47
CA THR A 73 20.92 -9.91 14.55
C THR A 73 21.73 -9.72 13.26
N LEU A 74 23.07 -9.77 13.35
CA LEU A 74 23.96 -9.70 12.18
C LEU A 74 23.61 -10.77 11.13
N LEU A 75 23.29 -11.98 11.60
CA LEU A 75 22.88 -13.10 10.75
C LEU A 75 21.53 -12.81 10.06
N GLY A 76 20.57 -12.21 10.78
CA GLY A 76 19.31 -11.75 10.20
C GLY A 76 19.51 -10.67 9.13
N ARG A 77 20.46 -9.76 9.34
CA ARG A 77 20.83 -8.73 8.36
C ARG A 77 21.45 -9.34 7.10
N CYS A 78 22.42 -10.25 7.25
CA CYS A 78 23.04 -10.97 6.14
C CYS A 78 22.02 -11.82 5.37
N TYR A 79 21.20 -12.62 6.08
CA TYR A 79 20.14 -13.42 5.46
C TYR A 79 19.16 -12.56 4.66
N ARG A 80 18.73 -11.41 5.21
CA ARG A 80 17.82 -10.49 4.51
C ARG A 80 18.46 -9.89 3.26
N ASN A 81 19.73 -9.51 3.34
CA ASN A 81 20.46 -8.97 2.19
C ASN A 81 20.65 -10.05 1.11
N CYS A 82 21.02 -11.28 1.48
CA CYS A 82 21.10 -12.41 0.56
C CYS A 82 19.73 -12.73 -0.05
N LYS A 83 18.67 -12.83 0.77
CA LYS A 83 17.28 -13.05 0.30
C LYS A 83 16.80 -11.96 -0.65
N ARG A 84 17.31 -10.73 -0.52
CA ARG A 84 17.01 -9.63 -1.43
C ARG A 84 17.79 -9.75 -2.74
N ALA A 85 19.05 -10.16 -2.68
CA ALA A 85 19.88 -10.42 -3.85
C ALA A 85 19.33 -11.60 -4.67
N LEU A 86 18.93 -12.69 -4.00
CA LEU A 86 18.16 -13.83 -4.52
C LEU A 86 16.63 -13.55 -4.53
N GLY A 87 16.28 -12.29 -4.76
CA GLY A 87 14.90 -11.83 -4.83
C GLY A 87 14.23 -11.89 -6.21
N PRO A 88 14.92 -11.63 -7.34
CA PRO A 88 14.25 -11.40 -8.62
C PRO A 88 13.57 -12.66 -9.17
N GLU A 89 14.16 -13.84 -8.98
CA GLU A 89 13.60 -15.12 -9.44
C GLU A 89 12.27 -15.43 -8.75
N ARG A 90 12.16 -15.17 -7.44
CA ARG A 90 10.92 -15.40 -6.67
C ARG A 90 9.83 -14.39 -7.02
N PHE A 91 10.21 -13.18 -7.43
CA PHE A 91 9.25 -12.20 -7.92
C PHE A 91 8.64 -12.68 -9.24
N LEU A 92 9.48 -13.11 -10.19
CA LEU A 92 9.03 -13.60 -11.50
C LEU A 92 8.14 -14.82 -11.38
N VAL A 93 8.56 -15.84 -10.61
CA VAL A 93 7.74 -17.05 -10.39
C VAL A 93 6.38 -16.70 -9.81
N ARG A 94 6.31 -15.80 -8.81
CA ARG A 94 5.03 -15.37 -8.23
C ARG A 94 4.14 -14.64 -9.24
N GLN A 95 4.71 -13.77 -10.08
CA GLN A 95 3.92 -13.09 -11.12
C GLN A 95 3.41 -14.09 -12.16
N LEU A 96 4.23 -15.06 -12.54
CA LEU A 96 3.84 -16.12 -13.46
C LEU A 96 2.72 -16.97 -12.87
N CYS A 97 2.80 -17.33 -11.58
CA CYS A 97 1.69 -18.03 -10.89
C CYS A 97 0.40 -17.19 -10.89
N TYR A 98 0.47 -15.88 -10.63
CA TYR A 98 -0.72 -15.02 -10.70
C TYR A 98 -1.29 -14.94 -12.11
N LEU A 99 -0.43 -14.90 -13.12
CA LEU A 99 -0.83 -14.89 -14.54
C LEU A 99 -1.59 -16.18 -14.89
N PHE A 100 -1.00 -17.34 -14.61
CA PHE A 100 -1.65 -18.64 -14.85
C PHE A 100 -2.96 -18.78 -14.08
N LEU A 101 -3.01 -18.30 -12.84
CA LEU A 101 -4.22 -18.35 -12.04
C LEU A 101 -5.33 -17.46 -12.62
N SER A 102 -4.97 -16.30 -13.19
CA SER A 102 -5.90 -15.39 -13.86
C SER A 102 -6.42 -15.88 -15.21
N ALA A 103 -5.88 -16.98 -15.76
CA ALA A 103 -6.34 -17.55 -17.02
C ALA A 103 -7.76 -18.13 -16.94
N ILE A 104 -8.24 -18.45 -15.73
CA ILE A 104 -9.63 -18.85 -15.48
C ILE A 104 -10.45 -17.56 -15.28
N PRO A 105 -11.38 -17.21 -16.20
CA PRO A 105 -12.20 -16.02 -16.06
C PRO A 105 -13.06 -16.11 -14.79
N ILE A 106 -13.33 -14.96 -14.17
CA ILE A 106 -14.12 -14.80 -12.93
C ILE A 106 -13.40 -15.35 -11.68
N ILE A 107 -13.12 -16.64 -11.62
CA ILE A 107 -12.55 -17.29 -10.42
C ILE A 107 -11.09 -16.89 -10.23
N GLY A 108 -10.31 -16.86 -11.32
CA GLY A 108 -8.89 -16.50 -11.30
C GLY A 108 -8.63 -15.13 -10.65
N PRO A 109 -9.28 -14.04 -11.13
CA PRO A 109 -9.18 -12.73 -10.52
C PRO A 109 -9.50 -12.70 -9.03
N ILE A 110 -10.55 -13.41 -8.58
CA ILE A 110 -10.93 -13.49 -7.16
C ILE A 110 -9.78 -14.08 -6.35
N ILE A 111 -9.25 -15.25 -6.75
CA ILE A 111 -8.15 -15.89 -6.01
C ILE A 111 -6.90 -14.99 -6.00
N VAL A 112 -6.59 -14.34 -7.12
CA VAL A 112 -5.46 -13.41 -7.22
C VAL A 112 -5.62 -12.23 -6.26
N ILE A 113 -6.83 -11.67 -6.11
CA ILE A 113 -7.13 -10.62 -5.12
C ILE A 113 -6.82 -11.12 -3.72
N PHE A 114 -7.34 -12.30 -3.34
CA PHE A 114 -7.09 -12.90 -2.03
C PHE A 114 -5.59 -13.09 -1.76
N LEU A 115 -4.83 -13.62 -2.74
CA LEU A 115 -3.40 -13.84 -2.59
C LEU A 115 -2.59 -12.53 -2.49
N LYS A 116 -3.05 -11.46 -3.13
CA LYS A 116 -2.38 -10.15 -3.14
C LYS A 116 -2.81 -9.24 -2.00
N ALA A 117 -3.97 -9.46 -1.41
CA ALA A 117 -4.62 -8.60 -0.42
C ALA A 117 -3.66 -8.15 0.69
N ALA A 118 -3.08 -9.08 1.44
CA ALA A 118 -2.17 -8.76 2.54
C ALA A 118 -1.04 -7.81 2.10
N ARG A 119 -0.41 -8.11 0.97
CA ARG A 119 0.71 -7.32 0.46
C ARG A 119 0.27 -5.96 -0.06
N ALA A 120 -0.90 -5.89 -0.70
CA ALA A 120 -1.47 -4.64 -1.16
C ALA A 120 -1.76 -3.71 0.02
N GLY A 121 -2.45 -4.20 1.04
CA GLY A 121 -2.75 -3.42 2.25
C GLY A 121 -1.49 -2.91 2.94
N PHE A 122 -0.50 -3.78 3.13
CA PHE A 122 0.79 -3.38 3.72
C PHE A 122 1.54 -2.33 2.90
N THR A 123 1.46 -2.41 1.57
CA THR A 123 2.11 -1.44 0.67
C THR A 123 1.50 -0.05 0.81
N ARG A 124 0.19 0.05 1.08
CA ARG A 124 -0.51 1.32 1.32
C ARG A 124 -0.04 2.00 2.61
N HIS A 125 0.33 1.24 3.64
CA HIS A 125 0.96 1.76 4.85
C HIS A 125 2.47 2.05 4.73
N SER A 126 3.07 1.85 3.56
CA SER A 126 4.50 2.14 3.38
C SER A 126 4.89 3.58 3.70
N ARG A 127 3.97 4.55 3.52
CA ARG A 127 4.20 5.95 3.89
C ARG A 127 4.27 6.12 5.40
N TYR A 128 3.33 5.55 6.14
CA TYR A 128 3.36 5.51 7.60
C TYR A 128 4.69 4.96 8.14
N PHE A 129 5.18 3.83 7.63
CA PHE A 129 6.46 3.26 8.06
C PHE A 129 7.66 4.18 7.76
N GLN A 130 7.58 4.99 6.69
CA GLN A 130 8.59 6.01 6.44
C GLN A 130 8.50 7.13 7.47
N LEU A 131 7.30 7.61 7.79
CA LEU A 131 7.11 8.66 8.79
C LEU A 131 7.55 8.23 10.19
N LYS A 132 7.37 6.96 10.57
CA LYS A 132 7.95 6.39 11.81
C LYS A 132 9.46 6.16 11.75
N GLY A 133 10.06 6.20 10.55
CA GLY A 133 11.49 5.95 10.37
C GLY A 133 11.87 4.47 10.52
N TYR A 134 10.93 3.55 10.32
CA TYR A 134 11.19 2.12 10.50
C TYR A 134 12.25 1.60 9.52
N SER A 135 13.19 0.83 10.08
CA SER A 135 14.13 0.03 9.34
C SER A 135 13.42 -1.13 8.62
N ARG A 136 14.04 -1.68 7.59
CA ARG A 136 13.49 -2.84 6.87
C ARG A 136 13.28 -4.05 7.79
N ALA A 137 14.08 -4.17 8.84
CA ALA A 137 13.98 -5.24 9.82
C ALA A 137 12.70 -5.15 10.64
N GLN A 138 12.44 -3.95 11.14
CA GLN A 138 11.22 -3.58 11.84
C GLN A 138 9.98 -3.72 10.97
N THR A 139 10.03 -3.22 9.72
CA THR A 139 8.93 -3.37 8.76
C THR A 139 8.61 -4.84 8.49
N ASN A 140 9.63 -5.71 8.38
CA ASN A 140 9.40 -7.14 8.20
C ASN A 140 8.82 -7.82 9.45
N TYR A 141 9.27 -7.43 10.65
CA TYR A 141 8.68 -7.89 11.90
C TYR A 141 7.18 -7.54 11.96
N LEU A 142 6.84 -6.28 11.64
CA LEU A 142 5.46 -5.81 11.61
C LEU A 142 4.60 -6.52 10.55
N TRP A 143 5.18 -6.82 9.39
CA TRP A 143 4.54 -7.62 8.35
C TRP A 143 4.09 -8.99 8.88
N HIS A 144 4.96 -9.68 9.62
CA HIS A 144 4.63 -10.99 10.18
C HIS A 144 3.65 -10.90 11.35
N LYS A 145 3.80 -9.91 12.23
CA LYS A 145 2.94 -9.71 13.40
C LYS A 145 1.49 -9.40 13.02
N ASN A 146 1.29 -8.45 12.10
CA ASN A 146 -0.03 -7.89 11.79
C ASN A 146 -0.55 -8.30 10.41
N ARG A 147 -0.07 -9.43 9.86
CA ARG A 147 -0.39 -9.88 8.49
C ARG A 147 -1.89 -9.96 8.22
N HIS A 148 -2.67 -10.40 9.20
CA HIS A 148 -4.11 -10.59 9.10
C HIS A 148 -4.86 -9.24 8.99
N LEU A 149 -4.43 -8.20 9.73
CA LEU A 149 -5.01 -6.86 9.62
C LEU A 149 -4.74 -6.25 8.24
N TYR A 150 -3.51 -6.41 7.73
CA TYR A 150 -3.19 -5.95 6.38
C TYR A 150 -3.93 -6.74 5.29
N PHE A 151 -4.26 -8.01 5.55
CA PHE A 151 -5.06 -8.82 4.65
C PHE A 151 -6.48 -8.28 4.53
N THR A 152 -7.18 -8.03 5.63
CA THR A 152 -8.57 -7.53 5.59
C THR A 152 -8.64 -6.14 4.94
N PHE A 153 -7.74 -5.23 5.32
CA PHE A 153 -7.66 -3.91 4.71
C PHE A 153 -7.36 -3.98 3.21
N GLY A 154 -6.36 -4.79 2.83
CA GLY A 154 -5.98 -4.94 1.43
C GLY A 154 -7.00 -5.66 0.57
N LEU A 155 -7.81 -6.56 1.15
CA LEU A 155 -8.89 -7.25 0.44
C LEU A 155 -9.98 -6.24 0.04
N VAL A 156 -10.45 -5.44 0.99
CA VAL A 156 -11.43 -4.38 0.71
C VAL A 156 -10.87 -3.37 -0.30
N ALA A 157 -9.63 -2.93 -0.11
CA ALA A 157 -8.97 -1.99 -1.01
C ALA A 157 -8.88 -2.51 -2.45
N LEU A 158 -8.48 -3.78 -2.64
CA LEU A 158 -8.36 -4.39 -3.96
C LEU A 158 -9.72 -4.66 -4.62
N CYS A 159 -10.75 -5.00 -3.83
CA CYS A 159 -12.12 -5.13 -4.32
C CYS A 159 -12.66 -3.80 -4.84
N LEU A 160 -12.43 -2.71 -4.13
CA LEU A 160 -12.79 -1.36 -4.58
C LEU A 160 -12.06 -1.00 -5.89
N GLU A 161 -10.77 -1.33 -5.98
CA GLU A 161 -9.95 -1.05 -7.18
C GLU A 161 -10.30 -1.89 -8.41
N GLN A 162 -11.16 -2.91 -8.29
CA GLN A 162 -11.65 -3.66 -9.45
C GLN A 162 -12.55 -2.83 -10.37
N ILE A 163 -13.09 -1.70 -9.91
CA ILE A 163 -13.96 -0.86 -10.72
C ILE A 163 -13.11 0.05 -11.63
N PRO A 164 -13.00 -0.22 -12.95
CA PRO A 164 -12.01 0.42 -13.82
C PRO A 164 -12.18 1.94 -13.93
N VAL A 165 -13.42 2.43 -13.88
CA VAL A 165 -13.74 3.87 -13.95
C VAL A 165 -13.47 4.59 -12.64
N LEU A 166 -13.71 3.93 -11.50
CA LEU A 166 -13.57 4.52 -10.17
C LEU A 166 -12.22 4.22 -9.51
N ASN A 167 -11.35 3.41 -10.13
CA ASN A 167 -10.11 2.94 -9.54
C ASN A 167 -9.23 4.09 -9.01
N ILE A 168 -9.09 5.17 -9.79
CA ILE A 168 -8.30 6.35 -9.39
C ILE A 168 -8.88 7.00 -8.12
N TYR A 169 -10.19 7.26 -8.09
CA TYR A 169 -10.85 7.85 -6.94
C TYR A 169 -10.79 6.93 -5.71
N LEU A 170 -11.02 5.64 -5.92
CA LEU A 170 -10.96 4.63 -4.85
C LEU A 170 -9.53 4.41 -4.35
N ALA A 171 -8.51 4.66 -5.16
CA ALA A 171 -7.13 4.71 -4.69
C ALA A 171 -6.94 5.87 -3.68
N PHE A 172 -7.47 7.07 -3.94
CA PHE A 172 -7.44 8.17 -2.95
C PHE A 172 -8.18 7.81 -1.67
N THR A 173 -9.36 7.19 -1.78
CA THR A 173 -10.11 6.68 -0.62
C THR A 173 -9.30 5.66 0.16
N ASN A 174 -8.64 4.71 -0.52
CA ASN A 174 -7.80 3.70 0.12
C ASN A 174 -6.59 4.32 0.84
N TYR A 175 -5.96 5.36 0.27
CA TYR A 175 -4.86 6.06 0.94
C TYR A 175 -5.34 6.90 2.13
N THR A 176 -6.51 7.50 2.02
CA THR A 176 -7.18 8.21 3.13
C THR A 176 -7.50 7.24 4.27
N GLY A 177 -8.10 6.08 3.97
CA GLY A 177 -8.36 5.04 4.95
C GLY A 177 -7.09 4.46 5.58
N ALA A 178 -6.02 4.29 4.79
CA ALA A 178 -4.71 3.91 5.34
C ALA A 178 -4.15 4.97 6.28
N ALA A 179 -4.32 6.26 5.97
CA ALA A 179 -3.88 7.36 6.83
C ALA A 179 -4.67 7.39 8.14
N LEU A 180 -6.00 7.30 8.07
CA LEU A 180 -6.86 7.22 9.26
C LEU A 180 -6.50 6.02 10.13
N TRP A 181 -6.30 4.84 9.53
CA TRP A 181 -5.85 3.68 10.30
C TRP A 181 -4.48 3.91 10.96
N ALA A 182 -3.55 4.61 10.29
CA ALA A 182 -2.27 4.97 10.90
C ALA A 182 -2.44 5.96 12.07
N VAL A 183 -3.35 6.94 11.95
CA VAL A 183 -3.71 7.85 13.06
C VAL A 183 -4.26 7.06 14.24
N ASP A 184 -5.17 6.11 14.00
CA ASP A 184 -5.75 5.30 15.08
C ASP A 184 -4.68 4.49 15.80
N VAL A 185 -3.70 3.95 15.06
CA VAL A 185 -2.54 3.27 15.66
C VAL A 185 -1.71 4.23 16.52
N GLU A 186 -1.43 5.45 16.07
CA GLU A 186 -0.70 6.44 16.88
C GLU A 186 -1.49 6.86 18.13
N ARG A 187 -2.80 7.04 18.03
CA ARG A 187 -3.67 7.36 19.18
C ARG A 187 -3.66 6.23 20.22
N GLN A 188 -3.71 4.98 19.77
CA GLN A 188 -3.59 3.80 20.64
C GLN A 188 -2.21 3.71 21.30
N LEU A 189 -1.13 4.04 20.57
CA LEU A 189 0.21 4.07 21.16
C LEU A 189 0.33 5.16 22.23
N ALA A 190 -0.20 6.35 21.97
CA ALA A 190 -0.19 7.45 22.93
C ALA A 190 -0.98 7.13 24.20
N SER A 191 -2.12 6.43 24.11
CA SER A 191 -2.88 6.01 25.30
C SER A 191 -2.13 4.99 26.15
N LEU A 192 -1.43 4.04 25.50
CA LEU A 192 -0.60 3.06 26.21
C LEU A 192 0.61 3.71 26.91
N GLU A 193 1.24 4.70 26.26
CA GLU A 193 2.32 5.48 26.88
C GLU A 193 1.83 6.27 28.09
N PHE A 194 0.61 6.84 28.02
CA PHE A 194 -0.01 7.54 29.13
C PHE A 194 -0.29 6.59 30.32
N GLU A 195 -0.89 5.42 30.07
CA GLU A 195 -1.16 4.41 31.10
C GLU A 195 0.13 3.92 31.79
N ALA A 196 1.18 3.63 31.03
CA ALA A 196 2.48 3.22 31.58
C ALA A 196 3.11 4.30 32.48
N SER A 197 3.02 5.57 32.08
CA SER A 197 3.54 6.69 32.87
C SER A 197 2.79 6.88 34.21
N MET A 198 1.49 6.58 34.22
CA MET A 198 0.66 6.65 35.42
C MET A 198 1.02 5.54 36.41
N GLU A 199 1.20 4.30 35.96
CA GLU A 199 1.64 3.18 36.79
C GLU A 199 3.02 3.43 37.43
N GLU A 200 3.99 3.94 36.66
CA GLU A 200 5.29 4.32 37.21
C GLU A 200 5.21 5.41 38.28
N SER A 201 4.29 6.37 38.12
CA SER A 201 4.09 7.45 39.08
C SER A 201 3.47 6.96 40.39
N PHE A 202 2.60 5.95 40.32
CA PHE A 202 1.99 5.31 41.47
C PHE A 202 3.01 4.43 42.21
N SER A 203 3.80 3.65 41.48
CA SER A 203 4.84 2.81 42.07
C SER A 203 5.97 3.61 42.73
N ARG A 204 6.25 4.84 42.28
CA ARG A 204 7.23 5.74 42.93
C ARG A 204 6.72 6.41 44.21
N LYS A 205 5.42 6.36 44.49
CA LYS A 205 4.81 6.98 45.68
C LYS A 205 4.56 5.99 46.83
N LEU A 206 4.76 4.69 46.60
CA LEU A 206 4.73 3.61 47.59
C LEU A 206 6.16 3.29 48.04
#